data_AF-A0AAV9XK88-F1
#
_entry.id   AF-A0AAV9XK88-F1
#
_cell.length_a   1.000
_cell.length_b   1.000
_cell.length_c   1.000
_cell.angle_alpha   90.00
_cell.angle_beta   90.00
_cell.angle_gamma   90.00
#
_symmetry.space_group_name_H-M   'P 1'
#
loop_
_entity.id
_entity.type
_entity.pdbx_description
1 polymer ?
#
loop_
_entity_poly.entity_id
_entity_poly.type
_entity_poly.pdbx_seq_one_letter_code
_entity_poly.pdbx_strand_id
1 'polypeptide(L)'
;MLLPPGIHGFYLKEKKWTHLLVKQIQPINWNKAAFERLVLPKRTKNLIKALVMVRKLEVENRAVQTELLRKKDDIIAGKGSGLIMLLHGGPGTGKTLTAER
;
A
#
# COMPACT_ATOMS: atom_id res chain seq x y z
N MET A 1 1.12 -23.12 -28.05
CA MET A 1 1.97 -22.02 -27.53
C MET A 1 2.34 -22.37 -26.10
N LEU A 2 3.61 -22.67 -25.83
CA LEU A 2 4.11 -23.03 -24.49
C LEU A 2 4.60 -21.74 -23.82
N LEU A 3 3.95 -21.31 -22.74
CA LEU A 3 4.47 -20.20 -21.93
C LEU A 3 5.61 -20.72 -21.02
N PRO A 4 6.68 -19.93 -20.82
CA PRO A 4 7.73 -20.30 -19.90
C PRO A 4 7.16 -20.48 -18.48
N PRO A 5 7.62 -21.51 -17.73
CA PRO A 5 7.07 -21.84 -16.40
C PRO A 5 7.41 -20.80 -15.32
N GLY A 6 8.31 -19.86 -15.62
CA GLY A 6 8.74 -18.84 -14.68
C GLY A 6 8.93 -17.45 -15.30
N ILE A 7 8.89 -16.45 -14.42
CA ILE A 7 9.02 -15.03 -14.72
C ILE A 7 10.07 -14.41 -13.79
N HIS A 8 10.73 -13.35 -14.23
CA HIS A 8 11.57 -12.56 -13.32
C HIS A 8 10.69 -11.68 -12.42
N GLY A 9 10.96 -11.71 -11.11
CA GLY A 9 10.27 -10.87 -10.16
C GLY A 9 11.12 -10.54 -8.95
N PHE A 10 10.71 -9.52 -8.20
CA PHE A 10 11.40 -9.07 -7.01
C PHE A 10 10.85 -9.81 -5.77
N TYR A 11 11.71 -10.54 -5.07
CA TYR A 11 11.34 -11.25 -3.86
C TYR A 11 11.44 -10.31 -2.65
N LEU A 12 10.30 -9.77 -2.21
CA LEU A 12 10.24 -8.79 -1.12
C LEU A 12 10.87 -9.26 0.20
N LYS A 13 10.79 -10.57 0.51
CA LYS A 13 11.34 -11.12 1.76
C LYS A 13 12.87 -11.03 1.84
N GLU A 14 13.55 -11.34 0.73
CA GLU A 14 15.02 -11.33 0.64
C GLU A 14 15.57 -10.12 -0.12
N LYS A 15 14.68 -9.22 -0.57
CA LYS A 15 15.02 -7.99 -1.29
C LYS A 15 15.92 -8.23 -2.52
N LYS A 16 15.68 -9.32 -3.26
CA LYS A 16 16.48 -9.71 -4.41
C LYS A 16 15.63 -10.02 -5.64
N TRP A 17 16.19 -9.80 -6.82
CA TRP A 17 15.61 -10.27 -8.07
C TRP A 17 15.80 -11.78 -8.19
N THR A 18 14.74 -12.51 -8.55
CA THR A 18 14.79 -13.96 -8.69
C THR A 18 13.81 -14.45 -9.77
N HIS A 19 13.87 -15.74 -10.07
CA HIS A 19 12.96 -16.41 -10.98
C HIS A 19 11.80 -17.01 -10.19
N LEU A 20 10.57 -16.58 -10.51
CA LEU A 20 9.34 -16.97 -9.82
C LEU A 20 8.56 -17.95 -10.68
N LEU A 21 8.06 -19.03 -10.09
CA LEU A 21 7.23 -20.01 -10.79
C LEU A 21 5.80 -19.48 -10.96
N VAL A 22 5.33 -19.40 -12.20
CA VAL A 22 3.98 -18.90 -12.53
C VAL A 22 2.91 -19.76 -11.84
N LYS A 23 3.14 -21.07 -11.74
CA LYS A 23 2.24 -22.02 -11.05
C LYS A 23 2.01 -21.69 -9.57
N GLN A 24 2.93 -20.95 -8.94
CA GLN A 24 2.84 -20.57 -7.52
C GLN A 24 2.28 -19.16 -7.29
N ILE A 25 1.94 -18.43 -8.36
CA ILE A 25 1.28 -17.13 -8.25
C ILE A 25 -0.16 -17.36 -7.80
N GLN A 26 -0.52 -16.72 -6.71
CA GLN A 26 -1.86 -16.78 -6.13
C GLN A 26 -2.30 -15.38 -5.69
N PRO A 27 -3.61 -15.12 -5.64
CA PRO A 27 -4.11 -13.88 -5.08
C PRO A 27 -3.57 -13.63 -3.67
N ILE A 28 -3.24 -12.37 -3.37
CA ILE A 28 -2.78 -11.98 -2.04
C ILE A 28 -3.92 -12.18 -1.04
N ASN A 29 -3.67 -12.96 0.01
CA ASN A 29 -4.60 -13.09 1.12
C ASN A 29 -4.38 -11.97 2.14
N TRP A 30 -5.12 -10.88 1.99
CA TRP A 30 -5.01 -9.70 2.84
C TRP A 30 -5.50 -9.95 4.26
N ASN A 31 -4.70 -9.59 5.26
CA ASN A 31 -5.11 -9.68 6.66
C ASN A 31 -5.99 -8.49 7.05
N LYS A 32 -7.30 -8.61 6.83
CA LYS A 32 -8.28 -7.57 7.19
C LYS A 32 -8.29 -7.23 8.70
N ALA A 33 -7.76 -8.11 9.56
CA ALA A 33 -7.68 -7.89 10.99
C ALA A 33 -6.37 -7.20 11.44
N ALA A 34 -5.40 -6.97 10.55
CA ALA A 34 -4.10 -6.38 10.89
C ALA A 34 -4.26 -5.01 11.57
N PHE A 35 -5.07 -4.13 10.97
CA PHE A 35 -5.34 -2.79 11.52
C PHE A 35 -6.09 -2.85 12.86
N GLU A 36 -6.96 -3.84 13.05
CA GLU A 36 -7.71 -3.97 14.30
C GLU A 36 -6.81 -4.44 15.45
N ARG A 37 -5.77 -5.22 15.17
CA ARG A 37 -4.76 -5.67 16.13
C ARG A 37 -3.78 -4.57 16.57
N LEU A 38 -3.73 -3.45 15.86
CA LEU A 38 -2.93 -2.29 16.25
C LEU A 38 -3.46 -1.74 17.59
N VAL A 39 -2.62 -1.68 18.62
CA VAL A 39 -3.02 -1.17 19.94
C VAL A 39 -2.90 0.34 19.93
N LEU A 40 -4.00 1.02 19.61
CA LEU A 40 -4.14 2.47 19.61
C LEU A 40 -5.50 2.87 20.17
N PRO A 41 -5.62 4.07 20.76
CA PRO A 41 -6.91 4.64 21.13
C PRO A 41 -7.87 4.66 19.93
N LYS A 42 -9.15 4.36 20.16
CA LYS A 42 -10.20 4.30 19.12
C LYS A 42 -10.25 5.59 18.28
N ARG A 43 -10.08 6.75 18.91
CA ARG A 43 -10.03 8.05 18.22
C ARG A 43 -8.88 8.13 17.21
N THR A 44 -7.69 7.66 17.57
CA THR A 44 -6.52 7.63 16.68
C THR A 44 -6.72 6.67 15.52
N LYS A 45 -7.30 5.48 15.76
CA LYS A 45 -7.66 4.54 14.69
C LYS A 45 -8.63 5.16 13.69
N ASN A 46 -9.66 5.85 14.17
CA ASN A 46 -10.65 6.51 13.31
C ASN A 46 -10.01 7.63 12.48
N LEU A 47 -9.11 8.42 13.07
CA LEU A 47 -8.37 9.46 12.37
C LEU A 47 -7.53 8.86 11.23
N ILE A 48 -6.79 7.79 11.50
CA ILE A 48 -5.99 7.11 10.48
C ILE A 48 -6.88 6.58 9.35
N LYS A 49 -8.01 5.93 9.67
CA LYS A 49 -8.97 5.46 8.65
C LYS A 49 -9.50 6.62 7.79
N ALA A 50 -9.86 7.74 8.42
CA ALA A 50 -10.36 8.92 7.71
C ALA A 50 -9.31 9.51 6.75
N LEU A 51 -8.06 9.67 7.21
CA LEU A 51 -6.96 10.17 6.38
C LEU A 51 -6.69 9.27 5.16
N VAL A 52 -6.67 7.96 5.36
CA VAL A 52 -6.50 6.99 4.28
C VAL A 52 -7.66 7.05 3.29
N MET A 53 -8.90 7.17 3.77
CA MET A 53 -10.09 7.21 2.93
C MET A 53 -10.16 8.49 2.08
N VAL A 54 -9.94 9.67 2.69
CA VAL A 54 -9.90 10.95 1.97
C VAL A 54 -8.84 10.91 0.87
N ARG A 55 -7.66 10.38 1.18
CA ARG A 55 -6.58 10.25 0.21
C ARG A 55 -6.94 9.33 -0.95
N LYS A 56 -7.57 8.19 -0.69
CA LYS A 56 -8.03 7.26 -1.73
C LYS A 56 -8.99 7.97 -2.70
N LEU A 57 -9.94 8.73 -2.16
CA LEU A 57 -10.90 9.50 -2.97
C LEU A 57 -10.21 10.59 -3.82
N GLU A 58 -9.22 11.31 -3.29
CA GLU A 58 -8.45 12.29 -4.06
C GLU A 58 -7.66 11.68 -5.24
N VAL A 59 -7.17 10.44 -5.08
CA VAL A 59 -6.47 9.72 -6.14
C VAL A 59 -7.45 9.20 -7.19
N GLU A 60 -8.58 8.63 -6.76
CA GLU A 60 -9.63 8.14 -7.66
C GLU A 60 -10.27 9.29 -8.45
N ASN A 61 -10.58 10.42 -7.80
CA ASN A 61 -11.15 11.59 -8.47
C ASN A 61 -10.18 12.23 -9.47
N ARG A 62 -8.87 12.18 -9.21
CA ARG A 62 -7.83 12.61 -10.17
C ARG A 62 -7.72 11.69 -11.38
N ALA A 63 -8.05 10.40 -11.24
CA ALA A 63 -8.06 9.46 -12.36
C ALA A 63 -9.25 9.67 -13.30
N VAL A 64 -10.34 10.29 -12.81
CA VAL A 64 -11.56 10.57 -13.58
C VAL A 64 -11.49 11.89 -14.37
N GLN A 65 -10.61 12.82 -13.99
CA GLN A 65 -10.45 14.08 -14.73
C GLN A 65 -9.53 13.91 -15.95
N THR A 66 -10.15 14.13 -17.11
CA THR A 66 -9.62 14.04 -18.47
C THR A 66 -8.29 14.80 -18.68
N GLU A 67 -7.49 14.34 -19.64
CA GLU A 67 -6.13 14.78 -20.01
C GLU A 67 -5.84 16.29 -20.07
N LEU A 68 -6.86 17.16 -20.12
CA LEU A 68 -6.71 18.60 -20.26
C LEU A 68 -6.30 19.34 -18.96
N LEU A 69 -6.52 18.76 -17.78
CA LEU A 69 -6.17 19.39 -16.48
C LEU A 69 -4.81 18.95 -15.92
N ARG A 70 -4.16 17.95 -16.52
CA ARG A 70 -2.85 17.41 -16.05
C ARG A 70 -1.69 18.39 -16.13
N LYS A 71 -1.85 19.53 -16.82
CA LYS A 71 -0.74 20.41 -17.19
C LYS A 71 -0.49 21.59 -16.25
N LYS A 72 -1.32 21.84 -15.23
CA LYS A 72 -1.24 23.10 -14.46
C LYS A 72 -0.77 23.02 -12.99
N ASP A 73 -0.89 21.89 -12.30
CA ASP A 73 -0.53 21.84 -10.86
C ASP A 73 0.57 20.83 -10.47
N ASP A 74 1.00 19.95 -11.36
CA ASP A 74 2.07 18.96 -11.08
C ASP A 74 3.34 19.27 -11.90
N ILE A 75 4.04 20.36 -11.56
CA ILE A 75 5.39 20.63 -12.10
C ILE A 75 6.40 19.55 -11.62
N ILE A 76 6.04 18.73 -10.64
CA ILE A 76 6.85 17.57 -10.21
C ILE A 76 5.93 16.33 -10.11
N ALA A 77 6.01 15.46 -11.12
CA ALA A 77 5.39 14.14 -11.06
C ALA A 77 5.88 13.40 -9.81
N GLY A 78 4.97 13.16 -8.85
CA GLY A 78 5.26 12.40 -7.62
C GLY A 78 5.46 13.22 -6.34
N LYS A 79 5.36 14.56 -6.38
CA LYS A 79 5.45 15.40 -5.16
C LYS A 79 4.06 15.73 -4.61
N GLY A 80 3.85 15.54 -3.30
CA GLY A 80 2.61 15.95 -2.60
C GLY A 80 1.52 14.88 -2.45
N SER A 81 1.84 13.61 -2.71
CA SER A 81 0.85 12.54 -2.83
C SER A 81 1.01 11.38 -1.81
N GLY A 82 2.12 11.37 -1.06
CA GLY A 82 2.41 10.33 -0.07
C GLY A 82 1.83 10.67 1.30
N LEU A 83 1.10 9.72 1.91
CA LEU A 83 0.75 9.77 3.33
C LEU A 83 1.83 9.00 4.11
N ILE A 84 2.62 9.72 4.91
CA ILE A 84 3.61 9.12 5.82
C ILE A 84 3.04 9.18 7.24
N MET A 85 2.96 8.04 7.92
CA MET A 85 2.50 7.93 9.30
C MET A 85 3.55 7.23 10.15
N LEU A 86 3.93 7.84 11.28
CA LEU A 86 4.82 7.24 12.28
C LEU A 86 3.99 6.63 13.41
N LEU A 87 4.03 5.31 13.54
CA LEU A 87 3.40 4.59 14.65
C LEU A 87 4.45 4.35 15.75
N HIS A 88 4.32 5.03 16.89
CA HIS A 88 5.20 4.86 18.05
C HIS A 88 4.45 4.22 19.24
N GLY A 89 5.18 3.55 20.14
CA GLY A 89 4.61 2.89 21.33
C GLY A 89 5.44 1.70 21.80
N GLY A 90 5.15 1.19 23.01
CA GLY A 90 5.88 0.06 23.63
C GLY A 90 5.84 -1.26 22.83
N PRO A 91 6.64 -2.26 23.22
CA PRO A 91 6.61 -3.58 22.58
C PRO A 91 5.22 -4.22 22.64
N GLY A 92 4.87 -5.05 21.65
CA GLY A 92 3.58 -5.76 21.62
C GLY A 92 2.38 -4.95 21.10
N THR A 93 2.53 -3.68 20.72
CA THR A 93 1.39 -2.85 20.25
C THR A 93 0.94 -3.11 18.81
N GLY A 94 1.44 -4.16 18.14
CA GLY A 94 1.00 -4.54 16.80
C GLY A 94 1.52 -3.65 15.66
N LYS A 95 2.49 -2.76 15.89
CA LYS A 95 3.10 -1.86 14.89
C LYS A 95 3.62 -2.63 13.66
N THR A 96 4.51 -3.59 13.87
CA THR A 96 5.11 -4.39 12.80
C THR A 96 4.06 -5.26 12.10
N LEU A 97 3.17 -5.90 12.86
CA LEU A 97 2.09 -6.72 12.30
C LEU A 97 1.09 -5.92 11.44
N THR A 98 0.98 -4.61 11.67
CA THR A 98 0.11 -3.74 10.86
C THR A 98 0.81 -3.27 9.58
N ALA A 99 2.14 -3.21 9.57
CA ALA A 99 2.94 -2.82 8.41
C ALA A 99 3.33 -4.02 7.54
N GLU A 100 3.50 -5.20 8.14
CA GLU A 100 3.84 -6.45 7.48
C GLU A 100 2.62 -7.37 7.41
N ARG A 101 1.88 -7.27 6.30
CA ARG A 101 0.76 -8.13 5.81
C ARG A 101 -0.67 -7.67 6.03
#